data_AF-A0A076MHL3-F1
#
_entry.id   AF-A0A076MHL3-F1
#
_cell.length_a   1.000
_cell.length_b   1.000
_cell.length_c   1.000
_cell.angle_alpha   90.00
_cell.angle_beta   90.00
_cell.angle_gamma   90.00
#
_symmetry.space_group_name_H-M   'P 1'
#
loop_
_entity.id
_entity.type
_entity.pdbx_description
1 polymer ?
#
loop_
_entity_poly.entity_id
_entity_poly.type
_entity_poly.pdbx_seq_one_letter_code
_entity_poly.pdbx_strand_id
1 'polypeptide(L)'
;MLKGLDTDYVLGVSNVLVRRKLDEFATELGKEPGIVLHPSTRVEKRVAIGPGGVFMPGVNLQECASVGRHVPASGGSSCPT
;
A
#
# COMPACT_ATOMS: atom_id res chain seq x y z
N MET A 1 -8.01 14.98 15.23
CA MET A 1 -6.83 15.76 14.78
C MET A 1 -5.67 14.77 14.62
N LEU A 2 -5.06 14.64 13.43
CA LEU A 2 -4.07 13.58 13.14
C LEU A 2 -2.71 13.77 13.87
N LYS A 3 -2.37 15.03 14.20
CA LYS A 3 -1.04 15.45 14.68
C LYS A 3 -0.66 14.90 16.07
N GLY A 4 -1.62 14.41 16.86
CA GLY A 4 -1.38 13.90 18.21
C GLY A 4 -1.54 12.38 18.38
N LEU A 5 -1.83 11.64 17.30
CA LEU A 5 -2.05 10.19 17.34
C LEU A 5 -0.77 9.46 16.94
N ASP A 6 -0.23 8.61 17.81
CA ASP A 6 0.88 7.71 17.47
C ASP A 6 0.31 6.45 16.81
N THR A 7 0.08 6.52 15.49
CA THR A 7 -0.59 5.46 14.73
C THR A 7 -0.24 5.53 13.26
N ASP A 8 -0.24 4.37 12.61
CA ASP A 8 -0.14 4.24 11.16
C ASP A 8 -1.44 4.67 10.49
N TYR A 9 -1.37 5.08 9.22
CA TYR A 9 -2.56 5.44 8.44
C TYR A 9 -2.71 4.62 7.17
N VAL A 10 -3.95 4.55 6.67
CA VAL A 10 -4.31 3.90 5.41
C VAL A 10 -5.16 4.85 4.58
N LEU A 11 -4.89 4.94 3.28
CA LEU A 11 -5.63 5.82 2.36
C LEU A 11 -6.55 5.00 1.43
N GLY A 12 -7.84 4.93 1.78
CA GLY A 12 -8.88 4.33 0.93
C GLY A 12 -9.39 5.25 -0.18
N VAL A 13 -8.50 5.90 -0.93
CA VAL A 13 -8.86 6.89 -1.96
C VAL A 13 -8.43 6.42 -3.34
N SER A 14 -9.40 6.18 -4.24
CA SER A 14 -9.11 5.69 -5.59
C SER A 14 -8.45 6.74 -6.48
N ASN A 15 -8.80 8.03 -6.33
CA ASN A 15 -8.19 9.11 -7.10
C ASN A 15 -6.70 9.25 -6.75
N VAL A 16 -5.83 9.02 -7.73
CA VAL A 16 -4.37 9.00 -7.57
C VAL A 16 -3.82 10.34 -7.09
N LEU A 17 -4.31 11.45 -7.64
CA LEU A 17 -3.83 12.79 -7.28
C LEU A 17 -4.23 13.16 -5.85
N VAL A 18 -5.45 12.82 -5.44
CA VAL A 18 -5.92 13.06 -4.07
C VAL A 18 -5.17 12.16 -3.08
N ARG A 19 -5.01 10.87 -3.40
CA ARG A 19 -4.25 9.93 -2.56
C ARG A 19 -2.82 10.41 -2.34
N ARG A 20 -2.15 10.89 -3.39
CA ARG A 20 -0.80 11.46 -3.31
C ARG A 20 -0.73 12.69 -2.40
N LYS A 21 -1.65 13.65 -2.55
CA LYS A 21 -1.70 14.84 -1.69
C LYS A 21 -1.90 14.50 -0.21
N LEU A 22 -2.72 13.49 0.08
CA LEU A 22 -2.97 13.03 1.44
C LEU A 22 -1.75 12.31 2.03
N ASP A 23 -1.05 11.51 1.23
CA ASP A 23 0.20 10.85 1.61
C ASP A 23 1.30 11.88 1.95
N GLU A 24 1.48 12.88 1.09
CA GLU A 24 2.42 13.97 1.30
C GLU A 24 2.11 14.70 2.63
N PHE A 25 0.85 15.08 2.85
CA PHE A 25 0.42 15.74 4.09
C PHE A 25 0.66 14.89 5.34
N ALA A 26 0.31 13.60 5.31
CA ALA A 26 0.51 12.72 6.46
C ALA A 26 2.00 12.46 6.74
N THR A 27 2.81 12.36 5.68
CA THR A 27 4.27 12.20 5.77
C THR A 27 4.94 13.43 6.36
N GLU A 28 4.51 14.65 5.96
CA GLU A 28 4.98 15.91 6.57
C GLU A 28 4.64 16.01 8.07
N LEU A 29 3.61 15.30 8.52
CA LEU A 29 3.26 15.16 9.93
C LEU A 29 4.01 14.02 10.65
N GLY A 30 5.00 13.41 9.99
CA GLY A 30 5.81 12.32 10.52
C GLY A 30 5.05 11.00 10.68
N LYS A 31 3.96 10.79 9.93
CA LYS A 31 3.18 9.54 9.98
C LYS A 31 3.69 8.53 8.97
N GLU A 32 3.66 7.26 9.35
CA GLU A 32 4.01 6.16 8.46
C GLU A 32 2.74 5.52 7.87
N PRO A 33 2.73 5.19 6.56
CA PRO A 33 1.60 4.50 5.95
C PRO A 33 1.68 3.00 6.19
N GLY A 34 0.64 2.44 6.81
CA GLY A 34 0.50 1.01 7.02
C GLY A 34 0.20 0.25 5.72
N ILE A 35 0.49 -1.04 5.72
CA ILE A 35 0.15 -1.96 4.61
C ILE A 35 -1.09 -2.76 5.02
N VAL A 36 -2.08 -2.83 4.13
CA VAL A 36 -3.30 -3.61 4.34
C VAL A 36 -3.31 -4.80 3.39
N LEU A 37 -3.22 -6.00 3.96
CA LEU A 37 -3.34 -7.27 3.26
C LEU A 37 -4.64 -7.95 3.68
N HIS A 38 -5.48 -8.31 2.72
CA HIS A 38 -6.61 -9.19 3.02
C HIS A 38 -6.09 -10.59 3.42
N PRO A 39 -6.72 -11.32 4.35
CA PRO A 39 -6.25 -12.64 4.77
C PRO A 39 -6.16 -13.70 3.65
N SER A 40 -6.90 -13.51 2.55
CA SER A 40 -6.83 -14.38 1.37
C SER A 40 -5.77 -13.96 0.33
N THR A 41 -5.03 -12.88 0.58
CA THR A 41 -3.92 -12.44 -0.28
C THR A 41 -2.77 -13.44 -0.16
N ARG A 42 -2.25 -13.92 -1.30
CA ARG A 42 -1.07 -14.78 -1.33
C ARG A 42 0.15 -13.94 -1.67
N VAL A 43 1.19 -14.03 -0.84
CA VAL A 43 2.45 -13.31 -1.03
C VAL A 43 3.58 -14.33 -1.08
N GLU A 44 4.32 -14.38 -2.18
CA GLU A 44 5.50 -15.22 -2.32
C GLU A 44 6.71 -14.65 -1.56
N LYS A 45 7.73 -15.49 -1.32
CA LYS A 45 8.82 -15.17 -0.37
C LYS A 45 9.65 -13.95 -0.77
N ARG A 46 9.87 -13.71 -2.07
CA ARG A 46 10.65 -12.56 -2.57
C ARG A 46 9.75 -11.49 -3.18
N VAL A 47 8.75 -11.04 -2.43
CA VAL A 47 7.92 -9.88 -2.79
C VAL A 47 8.35 -8.68 -1.95
N ALA A 48 8.53 -7.53 -2.59
CA ALA A 48 8.75 -6.25 -1.90
C ALA A 48 7.47 -5.41 -1.97
N ILE A 49 6.88 -5.13 -0.81
CA ILE A 49 5.66 -4.31 -0.70
C ILE A 49 6.03 -2.93 -0.17
N GLY A 50 5.79 -1.91 -0.99
CA GLY A 50 5.95 -0.51 -0.60
C GLY A 50 4.90 -0.09 0.43
N PRO A 51 5.22 0.95 1.23
CA PRO A 51 4.33 1.41 2.30
C PRO A 51 3.01 1.95 1.73
N GLY A 52 1.91 1.79 2.47
CA GLY A 52 0.59 2.21 2.03
C GLY A 52 -0.11 1.29 1.03
N GLY A 53 0.49 0.13 0.71
CA GLY A 53 -0.11 -0.86 -0.18
C GLY A 53 -1.43 -1.40 0.36
N VAL A 54 -2.46 -1.48 -0.49
CA VAL A 54 -3.78 -2.03 -0.15
C VAL A 54 -4.11 -3.16 -1.12
N PHE A 55 -4.20 -4.38 -0.58
CA PHE A 55 -4.38 -5.60 -1.35
C PHE A 55 -5.72 -6.24 -1.02
N MET A 56 -6.56 -6.33 -2.05
CA MET A 56 -7.91 -6.87 -1.96
C MET A 56 -7.92 -8.41 -1.93
N PRO A 57 -9.06 -9.03 -1.55
CA PRO A 57 -9.21 -10.48 -1.60
C PRO A 57 -8.81 -11.08 -2.95
N GLY A 58 -8.09 -12.21 -2.94
CA GLY A 58 -7.72 -12.96 -4.15
C GLY A 58 -6.52 -12.40 -4.93
N VAL A 59 -5.86 -11.35 -4.43
CA VAL A 59 -4.59 -10.89 -5.02
C VAL A 59 -3.48 -11.92 -4.76
N ASN A 60 -2.70 -12.22 -5.82
CA ASN A 60 -1.50 -13.03 -5.75
C ASN A 60 -0.29 -12.16 -6.13
N LEU A 61 0.63 -11.97 -5.19
CA LEU A 61 1.92 -11.30 -5.42
C LEU A 61 2.98 -12.39 -5.62
N GLN A 62 3.50 -12.47 -6.85
CA GLN A 62 4.45 -13.51 -7.27
C GLN A 62 5.90 -13.10 -7.03
N GLU A 63 6.80 -14.09 -7.02
CA GLU A 63 8.24 -13.95 -6.80
C GLU A 63 8.82 -12.80 -7.65
N CYS A 64 9.64 -11.97 -7.01
CA CYS A 64 10.28 -10.78 -7.58
C CYS A 64 9.35 -9.61 -7.94
N ALA A 65 8.05 -9.66 -7.59
CA ALA A 65 7.17 -8.49 -7.73
C ALA A 65 7.59 -7.37 -6.74
N SER A 66 7.69 -6.14 -7.25
CA SER A 66 7.80 -4.93 -6.44
C SER A 66 6.54 -4.10 -6.58
N VAL A 67 5.94 -3.74 -5.44
CA VAL A 67 4.75 -2.88 -5.40
C VAL A 67 5.16 -1.54 -4.82
N GLY A 68 4.93 -0.46 -5.56
CA GLY A 68 5.27 0.90 -5.13
C GLY A 68 4.44 1.40 -3.95
N ARG A 69 4.85 2.56 -3.40
CA ARG A 69 4.14 3.25 -2.32
C ARG A 69 2.70 3.59 -2.74
N HIS A 70 1.72 3.25 -1.89
CA HIS A 70 0.27 3.48 -2.12
C HIS A 70 -0.28 2.94 -3.44
N VAL A 71 0.28 1.84 -3.96
CA VAL A 71 -0.25 1.15 -5.14
C VAL A 71 -1.41 0.25 -4.71
N PRO A 72 -2.63 0.49 -5.22
CA PRO A 72 -3.73 -0.46 -5.07
C PRO A 72 -3.52 -1.61 -6.06
N ALA A 73 -3.59 -2.86 -5.59
CA ALA A 73 -3.56 -4.03 -6.46
C ALA A 73 -4.91 -4.77 -6.39
N SER A 74 -5.55 -4.94 -7.55
CA SER A 74 -6.77 -5.71 -7.74
C SER A 74 -6.56 -6.67 -8.92
N GLY A 75 -5.94 -7.83 -8.65
CA GLY A 75 -5.56 -8.81 -9.67
C GLY A 75 -4.05 -8.86 -9.94
N GLY A 76 -3.53 -10.04 -10.31
CA GLY A 76 -2.13 -10.46 -10.21
C GLY A 76 -1.10 -9.47 -10.76
N SER A 77 -0.04 -9.23 -9.98
CA SER A 77 1.11 -8.41 -10.38
C SER A 77 2.21 -9.30 -10.95
N SER A 78 2.55 -9.13 -12.23
CA SER A 78 3.67 -9.81 -12.88
C SER A 78 4.97 -9.02 -12.75
N CYS A 79 6.09 -9.73 -12.58
CA CYS A 79 7.45 -9.16 -12.53
C CYS A 79 7.79 -8.41 -13.82
N PRO A 80 8.38 -7.20 -13.78
CA PRO A 80 9.02 -6.63 -14.95
C PRO A 80 10.29 -7.44 -15.25
N THR A 81 10.39 -8.00 -16.45
CA THR A 81 11.63 -8.52 -17.05
C THR A 81 12.59 -7.39 -17.39
#